data_AF-A0A1Z8WNL8-F1
#
_entry.id   AF-A0A1Z8WNL8-F1
#
_cell.length_a   1.000
_cell.length_b   1.000
_cell.length_c   1.000
_cell.angle_alpha   90.00
_cell.angle_beta   90.00
_cell.angle_gamma   90.00
#
_symmetry.space_group_name_H-M   'P 1'
#
loop_
_entity.id
_entity.type
_entity.pdbx_description
1 polymer ?
#
loop_
_entity_poly.entity_id
_entity_poly.type
_entity_poly.pdbx_seq_one_letter_code
_entity_poly.pdbx_strand_id
1 'polypeptide(L)'
;MKKPLKTIIIPQLFLLVFMIGCNNSPKNVSGTIFKKEFELGMNQTMKQSRYLGETNDIFYLSHKTRSIISGAWKEEIWHAKSEDLEPGFMNKLREFNKNKETKLINATKKGDLETVKTYLKEGIDINTRDSDNGYSILHWAAEKGQKKIVKLLIEKGANLNAKTKNNLTPLNLADNNFENEISELLIKNGATEFLY
;
A
#
# COMPACT_ATOMS: atom_id res chain seq x y z
N MET A 1 29.01 6.89 28.27
CA MET A 1 28.46 5.52 28.41
C MET A 1 27.50 5.26 27.26
N LYS A 2 27.87 4.35 26.34
CA LYS A 2 26.98 3.93 25.24
C LYS A 2 25.79 3.19 25.85
N LYS A 3 24.57 3.73 25.73
CA LYS A 3 23.36 3.01 26.15
C LYS A 3 23.27 1.71 25.35
N PRO A 4 22.99 0.56 25.98
CA PRO A 4 22.85 -0.68 25.25
C PRO A 4 21.67 -0.53 24.28
N LEU A 5 21.89 -0.90 23.02
CA LEU A 5 20.81 -1.10 22.04
C LEU A 5 19.85 -2.08 22.68
N LYS A 6 18.71 -1.59 23.19
CA LYS A 6 17.60 -2.46 23.58
C LYS A 6 17.24 -3.21 22.32
N THR A 7 17.52 -4.50 22.31
CA THR A 7 17.03 -5.46 21.33
C THR A 7 15.52 -5.26 21.24
N ILE A 8 15.07 -4.51 20.23
CA ILE A 8 13.66 -4.31 19.94
C ILE A 8 13.18 -5.68 19.54
N ILE A 9 12.51 -6.39 20.44
CA ILE A 9 11.98 -7.72 20.16
C ILE A 9 10.97 -7.59 19.03
N ILE A 10 11.11 -8.50 18.08
CA ILE A 10 10.83 -8.38 16.64
C ILE A 10 9.51 -9.12 16.22
N PRO A 11 8.38 -9.25 16.96
CA PRO A 11 7.27 -10.06 16.44
C PRO A 11 6.59 -9.42 15.21
N GLN A 12 6.28 -8.11 15.28
CA GLN A 12 5.67 -7.39 14.16
C GLN A 12 6.64 -7.16 13.00
N LEU A 13 7.93 -6.97 13.31
CA LEU A 13 8.96 -6.73 12.30
C LEU A 13 9.35 -8.02 11.57
N PHE A 14 9.37 -9.20 12.23
CA PHE A 14 9.54 -10.49 11.55
C PHE A 14 8.37 -10.76 10.61
N LEU A 15 7.13 -10.46 11.03
CA LEU A 15 5.95 -10.61 10.17
C LEU A 15 6.04 -9.70 8.93
N LEU A 16 6.44 -8.43 9.09
CA LEU A 16 6.58 -7.50 7.97
C LEU A 16 7.68 -7.94 7.00
N VAL A 17 8.82 -8.42 7.51
CA VAL A 17 9.96 -8.91 6.73
C VAL A 17 9.61 -10.20 5.96
N PHE A 18 8.87 -11.13 6.59
CA PHE A 18 8.36 -12.34 5.94
C PHE A 18 7.33 -12.02 4.83
N MET A 19 6.42 -11.08 5.08
CA MET A 19 5.38 -10.67 4.11
C MET A 19 5.95 -9.96 2.88
N ILE A 20 7.13 -9.34 2.99
CA ILE A 20 7.82 -8.64 1.89
C ILE A 20 8.82 -9.57 1.16
N GLY A 21 9.03 -10.80 1.63
CA GLY A 21 9.97 -11.75 1.01
C GLY A 21 11.44 -11.30 1.07
N CYS A 22 11.77 -10.39 1.99
CA CYS A 22 13.13 -9.90 2.18
C CYS A 22 13.82 -10.73 3.27
N ASN A 23 14.92 -11.40 2.94
CA ASN A 23 15.72 -12.15 3.93
C ASN A 23 16.61 -11.26 4.82
N ASN A 24 16.53 -9.94 4.69
CA ASN A 24 17.44 -8.99 5.34
C ASN A 24 16.73 -8.17 6.41
N SER A 25 17.35 -8.07 7.59
CA SER A 25 16.89 -7.19 8.66
C SER A 25 16.88 -5.72 8.21
N PRO A 26 15.88 -4.91 8.64
CA PRO A 26 15.86 -3.48 8.35
C PRO A 26 17.15 -2.77 8.76
N LYS A 27 17.63 -1.85 7.91
CA LYS A 27 18.87 -1.11 8.11
C LYS A 27 18.58 0.30 8.65
N ASN A 28 19.20 0.67 9.77
CA ASN A 28 19.12 2.03 10.28
C ASN A 28 19.89 3.00 9.36
N VAL A 29 19.28 4.12 8.99
CA VAL A 29 19.88 5.18 8.17
C VAL A 29 19.62 6.56 8.79
N SER A 30 20.47 7.55 8.49
CA SER A 30 20.20 8.92 8.91
C SER A 30 18.94 9.46 8.22
N GLY A 31 18.22 10.39 8.86
CA GLY A 31 17.04 10.99 8.25
C GLY A 31 17.34 11.78 6.97
N THR A 32 18.56 12.33 6.83
CA THR A 32 19.04 12.94 5.58
C THR A 32 19.12 11.95 4.42
N ILE A 33 19.65 10.75 4.67
CA ILE A 33 19.71 9.66 3.68
C ILE A 33 18.29 9.18 3.38
N PHE A 34 17.48 8.97 4.41
CA PHE A 34 16.09 8.53 4.28
C PHE A 34 15.28 9.46 3.37
N LYS A 35 15.33 10.77 3.62
CA LYS A 35 14.64 11.79 2.83
C LYS A 35 15.11 11.80 1.37
N LYS A 36 16.43 11.92 1.16
CA LYS A 36 17.02 11.99 -0.19
C LYS A 36 16.63 10.77 -1.01
N GLU A 37 16.65 9.60 -0.40
CA GLU A 37 16.38 8.35 -1.10
C GLU A 37 14.90 8.13 -1.37
N PHE A 38 14.02 8.58 -0.48
CA PHE A 38 12.59 8.69 -0.77
C PHE A 38 12.34 9.60 -1.98
N GLU A 39 12.85 10.83 -1.96
CA GLU A 39 12.64 11.84 -3.01
C GLU A 39 13.18 11.38 -4.38
N LEU A 40 14.37 10.77 -4.41
CA LEU A 40 14.97 10.24 -5.65
C LEU A 40 14.18 9.07 -6.21
N GLY A 41 13.75 8.14 -5.34
CA GLY A 41 13.05 6.93 -5.79
C GLY A 41 11.61 7.16 -6.25
N MET A 42 11.04 8.34 -6.05
CA MET A 42 9.73 8.69 -6.62
C MET A 42 9.78 9.01 -8.11
N ASN A 43 10.94 9.41 -8.63
CA ASN A 43 11.05 10.01 -9.96
C ASN A 43 12.04 9.26 -10.89
N GLN A 44 12.42 8.04 -10.56
CA GLN A 44 13.45 7.29 -11.28
C GLN A 44 12.98 5.93 -11.77
N THR A 45 13.53 5.49 -12.90
CA THR A 45 13.19 4.21 -13.54
C THR A 45 13.97 3.03 -12.97
N MET A 46 15.18 3.28 -12.44
CA MET A 46 16.11 2.25 -11.91
C MET A 46 16.14 2.21 -10.37
N LYS A 47 15.40 3.11 -9.72
CA LYS A 47 15.26 3.19 -8.27
C LYS A 47 13.80 3.44 -7.92
N GLN A 48 13.26 2.63 -7.01
CA GLN A 48 11.89 2.80 -6.50
C GLN A 48 11.95 2.86 -4.98
N SER A 49 11.46 3.96 -4.42
CA SER A 49 11.39 4.16 -2.97
C SER A 49 9.94 4.29 -2.53
N ARG A 50 9.55 3.52 -1.52
CA ARG A 50 8.18 3.45 -1.02
C ARG A 50 8.16 3.52 0.50
N TYR A 51 7.40 4.46 1.03
CA TYR A 51 7.12 4.51 2.46
C TYR A 51 6.27 3.31 2.88
N LEU A 52 6.73 2.55 3.89
CA LEU A 52 6.04 1.34 4.36
C LEU A 52 5.16 1.60 5.58
N GLY A 53 5.38 2.69 6.31
CA GLY A 53 4.65 3.02 7.53
C GLY A 53 5.55 3.41 8.70
N GLU A 54 4.93 3.55 9.86
CA GLU A 54 5.56 3.98 11.11
C GLU A 54 5.12 3.11 12.29
N THR A 55 6.03 2.83 13.21
CA THR A 55 5.74 2.17 14.49
C THR A 55 6.64 2.74 15.58
N ASN A 56 6.09 3.12 16.74
CA ASN A 56 6.88 3.55 17.90
C ASN A 56 7.97 4.58 17.56
N ASP A 57 7.60 5.61 16.80
CA ASP A 57 8.51 6.69 16.37
C ASP A 57 9.61 6.29 15.36
N ILE A 58 9.51 5.09 14.79
CA ILE A 58 10.39 4.58 13.73
C ILE A 58 9.62 4.57 12.41
N PHE A 59 10.23 5.09 11.36
CA PHE A 59 9.69 5.24 10.02
C PHE A 59 10.40 4.27 9.08
N TYR A 60 9.65 3.57 8.23
CA TYR A 60 10.17 2.55 7.35
C TYR A 60 10.06 2.93 5.88
N LEU A 61 11.11 2.62 5.12
CA LEU A 61 11.23 2.88 3.69
C LEU A 61 11.66 1.58 3.00
N SER A 62 10.86 1.09 2.06
CA SER A 62 11.33 0.13 1.07
C SER A 62 12.13 0.89 0.02
N HIS A 63 13.32 0.39 -0.26
CA HIS A 63 14.23 0.93 -1.24
C HIS A 63 14.62 -0.18 -2.22
N LYS A 64 14.19 -0.05 -3.46
CA LYS A 64 14.48 -0.98 -4.55
C LYS A 64 15.44 -0.35 -5.54
N THR A 65 16.48 -1.10 -5.88
CA THR A 65 17.43 -0.72 -6.92
C THR A 65 17.51 -1.84 -7.96
N ARG A 66 17.54 -1.46 -9.23
CA ARG A 66 17.67 -2.40 -10.32
C ARG A 66 19.15 -2.58 -10.67
N SER A 67 19.62 -3.83 -10.60
CA SER A 67 20.96 -4.20 -11.03
C SER A 67 21.14 -3.89 -12.51
N ILE A 68 22.21 -3.18 -12.85
CA ILE A 68 22.55 -2.86 -14.24
C ILE A 68 23.03 -4.11 -14.98
N ILE A 69 23.63 -5.08 -14.26
CA ILE A 69 24.25 -6.26 -14.85
C ILE A 69 23.20 -7.35 -15.12
N SER A 70 22.39 -7.69 -14.11
CA SER A 70 21.43 -8.80 -14.21
C SER A 70 20.01 -8.34 -14.53
N GLY A 71 19.73 -7.03 -14.46
CA GLY A 71 18.37 -6.48 -14.58
C GLY A 71 17.46 -6.82 -13.39
N ALA A 72 17.94 -7.59 -12.41
CA ALA A 72 17.18 -8.00 -11.23
C ALA A 72 17.00 -6.85 -10.25
N TRP A 73 15.87 -6.84 -9.54
CA TRP A 73 15.60 -5.89 -8.47
C TRP A 73 16.16 -6.40 -7.15
N LYS A 74 16.83 -5.52 -6.41
CA LYS A 74 17.21 -5.74 -5.02
C LYS A 74 16.42 -4.78 -4.14
N GLU A 75 15.67 -5.33 -3.19
CA GLU A 75 14.93 -4.59 -2.18
C GLU A 75 15.69 -4.58 -0.85
N GLU A 76 15.75 -3.41 -0.22
CA GLU A 76 16.25 -3.22 1.13
C GLU A 76 15.19 -2.46 1.93
N ILE A 77 15.02 -2.83 3.19
CA ILE A 77 14.16 -2.10 4.12
C ILE A 77 15.06 -1.21 4.96
N TRP A 78 14.82 0.09 4.92
CA TRP A 78 15.53 1.06 5.72
C TRP A 78 14.60 1.65 6.77
N HIS A 79 15.17 2.12 7.87
CA HIS A 79 14.42 2.82 8.89
C HIS A 79 15.17 4.01 9.48
N ALA A 80 14.42 5.00 9.95
CA ALA A 80 14.93 6.18 10.65
C ALA A 80 13.96 6.56 11.78
N LYS A 81 14.44 7.30 12.79
CA LYS A 81 13.58 7.84 13.85
C LYS A 81 13.13 9.26 13.54
N SER A 82 12.07 9.75 14.18
CA SER A 82 11.64 11.15 14.00
C SER A 82 12.73 12.14 14.37
N GLU A 83 13.51 11.85 15.43
CA GLU A 83 14.59 12.72 15.91
C GLU A 83 15.69 12.95 14.85
N ASP A 84 15.87 12.00 13.93
CA ASP A 84 16.86 12.09 12.86
C ASP A 84 16.31 12.79 11.60
N LEU A 85 14.99 13.01 11.54
CA LEU A 85 14.29 13.57 10.38
C LEU A 85 14.13 15.09 10.52
N GLU A 86 14.14 15.77 9.38
CA GLU A 86 13.86 17.21 9.36
C GLU A 86 12.48 17.50 9.94
N PRO A 87 12.33 18.57 10.75
CA PRO A 87 11.04 18.98 11.28
C PRO A 87 10.00 19.13 10.18
N GLY A 88 8.84 18.49 10.35
CA GLY A 88 7.72 18.55 9.39
C GLY A 88 7.88 17.72 8.12
N PHE A 89 9.02 17.06 7.88
CA PHE A 89 9.19 16.15 6.73
C PHE A 89 8.11 15.07 6.68
N MET A 90 7.85 14.41 7.81
CA MET A 90 6.83 13.35 7.88
C MET A 90 5.43 13.86 7.62
N ASN A 91 5.11 15.09 8.04
CA ASN A 91 3.81 15.69 7.74
C ASN A 91 3.63 15.92 6.24
N LYS A 92 4.67 16.44 5.56
CA LYS A 92 4.68 16.59 4.10
C LYS A 92 4.53 15.24 3.39
N LEU A 93 5.23 14.21 3.86
CA LEU A 93 5.15 12.87 3.28
C LEU A 93 3.76 12.24 3.45
N ARG A 94 3.17 12.37 4.64
CA ARG A 94 1.79 11.89 4.91
C ARG A 94 0.78 12.63 4.04
N GLU A 95 0.89 13.95 3.92
CA GLU A 95 0.03 14.76 3.06
C GLU A 95 0.16 14.36 1.58
N PHE A 96 1.39 14.19 1.10
CA PHE A 96 1.65 13.71 -0.25
C PHE A 96 1.03 12.34 -0.53
N ASN A 97 1.18 11.38 0.39
CA ASN A 97 0.58 10.05 0.25
C ASN A 97 -0.94 10.12 0.28
N LYS A 98 -1.54 10.88 1.22
CA LYS A 98 -2.98 11.10 1.27
C LYS A 98 -3.52 11.70 -0.02
N ASN A 99 -2.79 12.64 -0.63
CA ASN A 99 -3.15 13.23 -1.93
C ASN A 99 -3.12 12.18 -3.06
N LYS A 100 -2.11 11.30 -3.07
CA LYS A 100 -2.02 10.18 -4.02
C LYS A 100 -3.15 9.16 -3.85
N GLU A 101 -3.43 8.75 -2.62
CA GLU A 101 -4.56 7.87 -2.27
C GLU A 101 -5.90 8.46 -2.74
N THR A 102 -6.11 9.75 -2.49
CA THR A 102 -7.30 10.48 -2.95
C THR A 102 -7.40 10.47 -4.48
N LYS A 103 -6.29 10.68 -5.20
CA LYS A 103 -6.25 10.61 -6.67
C LYS A 103 -6.54 9.20 -7.17
N LEU A 104 -6.01 8.15 -6.54
CA LEU A 104 -6.30 6.76 -6.87
C LEU A 104 -7.79 6.42 -6.67
N ILE A 105 -8.40 6.83 -5.57
CA ILE A 105 -9.83 6.65 -5.31
C ILE A 105 -10.65 7.37 -6.40
N ASN A 106 -10.30 8.61 -6.73
CA ASN A 106 -11.01 9.36 -7.77
C ASN A 106 -10.86 8.73 -9.17
N ALA A 107 -9.68 8.22 -9.52
CA ALA A 107 -9.46 7.48 -10.76
C ALA A 107 -10.31 6.22 -10.82
N THR A 108 -10.37 5.48 -9.68
CA THR A 108 -11.24 4.32 -9.52
C THR A 108 -12.69 4.72 -9.73
N LYS A 109 -13.22 5.74 -9.04
CA LYS A 109 -14.61 6.21 -9.23
C LYS A 109 -14.97 6.52 -10.70
N LYS A 110 -14.00 7.02 -11.48
CA LYS A 110 -14.16 7.35 -12.90
C LYS A 110 -13.96 6.15 -13.86
N GLY A 111 -13.47 5.01 -13.37
CA GLY A 111 -13.17 3.85 -14.21
C GLY A 111 -11.86 3.97 -15.00
N ASP A 112 -10.96 4.86 -14.59
CA ASP A 112 -9.68 5.09 -15.26
C ASP A 112 -8.66 4.00 -14.89
N LEU A 113 -8.71 2.89 -15.64
CA LEU A 113 -7.88 1.72 -15.42
C LEU A 113 -6.37 2.02 -15.51
N GLU A 114 -5.94 2.90 -16.42
CA GLU A 114 -4.52 3.15 -16.63
C GLU A 114 -3.92 3.97 -15.49
N THR A 115 -4.66 4.96 -15.00
CA THR A 115 -4.27 5.72 -13.80
C THR A 115 -4.24 4.80 -12.57
N VAL A 116 -5.25 3.92 -12.40
CA VAL A 116 -5.26 2.93 -11.32
C VAL A 116 -4.04 2.01 -11.39
N LYS A 117 -3.73 1.43 -12.56
CA LYS A 117 -2.53 0.60 -12.75
C LYS A 117 -1.24 1.34 -12.39
N THR A 118 -1.13 2.60 -12.79
CA THR A 118 0.06 3.43 -12.55
C THR A 118 0.28 3.63 -11.06
N TYR A 119 -0.75 4.05 -10.34
CA TYR A 119 -0.67 4.27 -8.89
C TYR A 119 -0.41 2.98 -8.09
N LEU A 120 -0.97 1.84 -8.50
CA LEU A 120 -0.66 0.55 -7.88
C LEU A 120 0.79 0.09 -8.16
N LYS A 121 1.36 0.43 -9.33
CA LYS A 121 2.78 0.18 -9.63
C LYS A 121 3.70 1.07 -8.79
N GLU A 122 3.31 2.32 -8.55
CA GLU A 122 4.00 3.23 -7.63
C GLU A 122 3.94 2.75 -6.18
N GLY A 123 3.05 1.80 -5.88
CA GLY A 123 3.04 1.11 -4.60
C GLY A 123 2.17 1.72 -3.53
N ILE A 124 1.17 2.49 -3.95
CA ILE A 124 0.07 2.87 -3.07
C ILE A 124 -0.64 1.59 -2.61
N ASP A 125 -1.10 1.59 -1.36
CA ASP A 125 -1.79 0.45 -0.78
C ASP A 125 -3.02 0.07 -1.61
N ILE A 126 -3.08 -1.20 -2.02
CA ILE A 126 -4.22 -1.79 -2.74
C ILE A 126 -5.51 -1.72 -1.92
N ASN A 127 -5.40 -1.61 -0.60
CA ASN A 127 -6.53 -1.52 0.33
C ASN A 127 -6.82 -0.08 0.78
N THR A 128 -6.22 0.94 0.14
CA THR A 128 -6.51 2.36 0.40
C THR A 128 -8.02 2.62 0.49
N ARG A 129 -8.42 3.41 1.50
CA ARG A 129 -9.82 3.69 1.84
C ARG A 129 -10.08 5.18 1.88
N ASP A 130 -11.27 5.60 1.47
CA ASP A 130 -11.69 6.99 1.69
C ASP A 130 -11.97 7.27 3.17
N SER A 131 -11.88 8.55 3.55
CA SER A 131 -12.15 9.01 4.90
C SER A 131 -13.63 9.03 5.25
N ASP A 132 -14.50 9.09 4.25
CA ASP A 132 -15.90 9.47 4.43
C ASP A 132 -16.73 8.25 4.81
N ASN A 133 -16.70 7.20 3.98
CA ASN A 133 -17.46 5.97 4.18
C ASN A 133 -16.56 4.78 4.52
N GLY A 134 -15.24 4.96 4.44
CA GLY A 134 -14.29 3.87 4.58
C GLY A 134 -14.32 2.93 3.38
N TYR A 135 -14.75 3.38 2.20
CA TYR A 135 -14.77 2.52 1.01
C TYR A 135 -13.34 2.31 0.52
N SER A 136 -12.93 1.06 0.37
CA SER A 136 -11.70 0.75 -0.35
C SER A 136 -11.88 0.95 -1.86
N ILE A 137 -10.79 0.98 -2.61
CA ILE A 137 -10.86 1.03 -4.08
C ILE A 137 -11.65 -0.15 -4.68
N LEU A 138 -11.65 -1.33 -4.02
CA LEU A 138 -12.46 -2.46 -4.46
C LEU A 138 -13.96 -2.23 -4.27
N HIS A 139 -14.37 -1.54 -3.18
CA HIS A 139 -15.77 -1.15 -2.97
C HIS A 139 -16.26 -0.24 -4.10
N TRP A 140 -15.49 0.80 -4.43
CA TRP A 140 -15.82 1.72 -5.53
C TRP A 140 -15.87 1.02 -6.88
N ALA A 141 -14.92 0.14 -7.17
CA ALA A 141 -14.89 -0.60 -8.43
C ALA A 141 -16.09 -1.56 -8.55
N ALA A 142 -16.48 -2.22 -7.46
CA ALA A 142 -17.63 -3.12 -7.42
C ALA A 142 -18.96 -2.35 -7.59
N GLU A 143 -19.16 -1.29 -6.80
CA GLU A 143 -20.35 -0.43 -6.87
C GLU A 143 -20.57 0.18 -8.26
N LYS A 144 -19.48 0.54 -8.94
CA LYS A 144 -19.54 1.18 -10.26
C LYS A 144 -19.53 0.22 -11.44
N GLY A 145 -19.59 -1.09 -11.23
CA GLY A 145 -19.63 -2.03 -12.36
C GLY A 145 -18.29 -2.17 -13.12
N GLN A 146 -17.15 -1.81 -12.50
CA GLN A 146 -15.87 -1.67 -13.20
C GLN A 146 -15.08 -2.97 -13.27
N LYS A 147 -15.58 -3.92 -14.07
CA LYS A 147 -15.06 -5.29 -14.21
C LYS A 147 -13.53 -5.38 -14.38
N LYS A 148 -12.94 -4.54 -15.25
CA LYS A 148 -11.48 -4.56 -15.51
C LYS A 148 -10.67 -4.15 -14.28
N ILE A 149 -11.16 -3.17 -13.52
CA ILE A 149 -10.49 -2.73 -12.29
C ILE A 149 -10.68 -3.79 -11.20
N VAL A 150 -11.87 -4.36 -11.03
CA VAL A 150 -12.11 -5.47 -10.10
C VAL A 150 -11.15 -6.64 -10.35
N LYS A 151 -11.01 -7.10 -11.60
CA LYS A 151 -10.06 -8.18 -11.97
C LYS A 151 -8.63 -7.82 -11.58
N LEU A 152 -8.17 -6.62 -11.92
CA LEU A 152 -6.84 -6.13 -11.53
C LEU A 152 -6.62 -6.14 -10.01
N LEU A 153 -7.61 -5.68 -9.24
CA LEU A 153 -7.51 -5.60 -7.78
C LEU A 153 -7.46 -6.99 -7.14
N ILE A 154 -8.27 -7.94 -7.63
CA ILE A 154 -8.24 -9.35 -7.21
C ILE A 154 -6.86 -9.97 -7.50
N GLU A 155 -6.36 -9.82 -8.73
CA GLU A 155 -5.03 -10.31 -9.14
C GLU A 155 -3.89 -9.76 -8.27
N LYS A 156 -4.07 -8.55 -7.74
CA LYS A 156 -3.11 -7.87 -6.86
C LYS A 156 -3.29 -8.18 -5.38
N GLY A 157 -4.24 -9.04 -5.01
CA GLY A 157 -4.47 -9.45 -3.63
C GLY A 157 -5.20 -8.41 -2.78
N ALA A 158 -6.11 -7.64 -3.37
CA ALA A 158 -7.00 -6.77 -2.60
C ALA A 158 -7.82 -7.58 -1.59
N ASN A 159 -8.11 -7.00 -0.43
CA ASN A 159 -8.97 -7.62 0.57
C ASN A 159 -10.43 -7.65 0.09
N LEU A 160 -10.88 -8.82 -0.36
CA LEU A 160 -12.23 -9.03 -0.90
C LEU A 160 -13.33 -8.90 0.15
N ASN A 161 -12.98 -9.06 1.42
CA ASN A 161 -13.91 -9.03 2.56
C ASN A 161 -13.71 -7.79 3.43
N ALA A 162 -13.05 -6.75 2.90
CA ALA A 162 -12.92 -5.47 3.59
C ALA A 162 -14.32 -4.92 3.91
N LYS A 163 -14.56 -4.48 5.15
CA LYS A 163 -15.84 -3.92 5.57
C LYS A 163 -15.77 -2.40 5.63
N THR A 164 -16.72 -1.69 5.03
CA THR A 164 -16.91 -0.22 5.16
C THR A 164 -17.30 0.18 6.59
N LYS A 165 -17.47 1.48 6.85
CA LYS A 165 -18.00 1.95 8.15
C LYS A 165 -19.40 1.42 8.46
N ASN A 166 -20.17 1.08 7.42
CA ASN A 166 -21.51 0.51 7.54
C ASN A 166 -21.51 -1.02 7.46
N ASN A 167 -20.36 -1.66 7.67
CA ASN A 167 -20.17 -3.11 7.59
C ASN A 167 -20.47 -3.75 6.23
N LEU A 168 -20.56 -2.95 5.16
CA LEU A 168 -20.76 -3.45 3.79
C LEU A 168 -19.44 -3.96 3.23
N THR A 169 -19.47 -5.07 2.52
CA THR A 169 -18.34 -5.61 1.75
C THR A 169 -18.40 -5.15 0.29
N PRO A 170 -17.33 -5.31 -0.52
CA PRO A 170 -17.41 -5.07 -1.95
C PRO A 170 -18.50 -5.89 -2.64
N LEU A 171 -18.74 -7.13 -2.18
CA LEU A 171 -19.82 -7.98 -2.70
C LEU A 171 -21.21 -7.41 -2.40
N ASN A 172 -21.40 -6.78 -1.23
CA ASN A 172 -22.67 -6.11 -0.90
C ASN A 172 -22.95 -4.87 -1.76
N LEU A 173 -21.90 -4.28 -2.37
CA LEU A 173 -22.02 -3.09 -3.20
C LEU A 173 -22.04 -3.40 -4.69
N ALA A 174 -21.56 -4.57 -5.11
CA ALA A 174 -21.78 -5.04 -6.47
C ALA A 174 -23.29 -5.12 -6.73
N ASP A 175 -23.73 -4.69 -7.92
CA ASP A 175 -25.16 -4.64 -8.32
C ASP A 175 -25.92 -5.84 -7.74
N ASN A 176 -26.97 -5.56 -6.96
CA ASN A 176 -27.53 -6.42 -5.89
C ASN A 176 -28.13 -7.77 -6.36
N ASN A 177 -27.93 -8.15 -7.62
CA ASN A 177 -28.30 -9.44 -8.16
C ASN A 177 -27.06 -10.33 -8.28
N PHE A 178 -27.17 -11.57 -7.79
CA PHE A 178 -26.15 -12.61 -7.90
C PHE A 178 -25.79 -12.98 -9.36
N GLU A 179 -26.58 -12.49 -10.33
CA GLU A 179 -26.35 -12.59 -11.77
C GLU A 179 -25.37 -11.52 -12.31
N ASN A 180 -24.85 -10.64 -11.45
CA ASN A 180 -23.82 -9.67 -11.84
C ASN A 180 -22.46 -10.36 -11.95
N GLU A 181 -21.80 -10.24 -13.12
CA GLU A 181 -20.44 -10.75 -13.37
C GLU A 181 -19.43 -10.31 -12.29
N ILE A 182 -19.59 -9.13 -11.67
CA ILE A 182 -18.73 -8.70 -10.57
C ILE A 182 -18.96 -9.53 -9.31
N SER A 183 -20.22 -9.80 -8.96
CA SER A 183 -20.57 -10.65 -7.82
C SER A 183 -20.01 -12.05 -8.04
N GLU A 184 -20.19 -12.62 -9.23
CA GLU A 184 -19.59 -13.91 -9.62
C GLU A 184 -18.06 -13.89 -9.50
N LEU A 185 -17.40 -12.84 -9.99
CA LEU A 185 -15.94 -12.70 -9.90
C LEU A 185 -15.47 -12.65 -8.45
N LEU A 186 -16.15 -11.90 -7.58
CA LEU A 186 -15.80 -11.78 -6.17
C LEU A 186 -16.01 -13.12 -5.44
N ILE A 187 -17.16 -13.76 -5.61
CA ILE A 187 -17.50 -15.06 -4.99
C ILE A 187 -16.50 -16.13 -5.44
N LYS A 188 -16.22 -16.22 -6.74
CA LYS A 188 -15.25 -17.19 -7.30
C LYS A 188 -13.85 -17.04 -6.70
N ASN A 189 -13.49 -15.84 -6.25
CA ASN A 189 -12.17 -15.57 -5.65
C ASN A 189 -12.20 -15.55 -4.11
N GLY A 190 -13.28 -16.02 -3.48
CA GLY A 190 -13.35 -16.21 -2.03
C GLY A 190 -13.88 -15.00 -1.25
N ALA A 191 -14.59 -14.08 -1.90
CA ALA A 191 -15.42 -13.13 -1.17
C ALA A 191 -16.53 -13.91 -0.44
N THR A 192 -16.65 -13.72 0.86
CA THR A 192 -17.61 -14.42 1.69
C THR A 192 -18.96 -13.71 1.64
N GLU A 193 -19.98 -14.48 1.36
CA GLU A 193 -21.38 -14.08 1.41
C GLU A 193 -21.82 -14.01 2.89
N PHE A 194 -22.04 -12.79 3.40
CA PHE A 194 -22.65 -12.46 4.70
C PHE A 194 -22.00 -13.03 5.99
N LEU A 195 -21.57 -12.14 6.87
CA LEU A 195 -21.53 -12.43 8.31
C LEU A 195 -22.49 -11.43 8.98
N TYR A 196 -23.63 -11.96 9.44
CA TYR A 196 -24.67 -11.29 10.23
C TYR A 196 -24.10 -10.65 11.49
#